data_AF-A0A5C8NQY6-F1
#
_entry.id   AF-A0A5C8NQY6-F1
#
_cell.length_a   1.000
_cell.length_b   1.000
_cell.length_c   1.000
_cell.angle_alpha   90.00
_cell.angle_beta   90.00
_cell.angle_gamma   90.00
#
_symmetry.space_group_name_H-M   'P 1'
#
loop_
_entity.id
_entity.type
_entity.pdbx_description
1 polymer ?
#
loop_
_entity_poly.entity_id
_entity_poly.type
_entity_poly.pdbx_seq_one_letter_code
_entity_poly.pdbx_strand_id
1 'polypeptide(L)'
;MTRSDVRPQQARENPEPSEAPNPMPWFVLLLTAALLGFGIVYIARASLDEAPELGDGRTLAELRGPAVAPAGAAIDGAAVYAARCAACHQAGGTGLPGAFPPLAGAEWVTGKAETLVSVVLHGIAGPLTVKGTTYNGAMPAFGAQLQDAEIAAVLTHIRGQWGNRAAPIDAPTVAAVREETAGRTEPFKGDAELAAPE
;
A
#
# COMPACT_ATOMS: atom_id res chain seq x y z
N MET A 1 -65.10 23.35 9.23
CA MET A 1 -64.86 24.55 8.40
C MET A 1 -66.04 24.73 7.48
N THR A 2 -66.81 25.80 7.68
CA THR A 2 -67.89 26.22 6.80
C THR A 2 -67.29 26.75 5.49
N ARG A 3 -67.97 26.52 4.37
CA ARG A 3 -67.52 26.79 2.98
C ARG A 3 -67.16 28.26 2.69
N SER A 4 -67.37 29.15 3.66
CA SER A 4 -67.24 30.61 3.56
C SER A 4 -65.83 31.15 3.84
N ASP A 5 -64.90 30.33 4.32
CA ASP A 5 -63.55 30.78 4.76
C ASP A 5 -62.41 30.46 3.78
N VAL A 6 -62.71 29.92 2.59
CA VAL A 6 -61.69 29.54 1.62
C VAL A 6 -61.25 30.78 0.82
N ARG A 7 -59.99 31.18 0.98
CA ARG A 7 -59.43 32.31 0.24
C ARG A 7 -59.35 31.98 -1.25
N PRO A 8 -59.53 32.97 -2.15
CA PRO A 8 -59.45 32.74 -3.60
C PRO A 8 -58.07 32.28 -4.08
N GLN A 9 -57.02 32.38 -3.26
CA GLN A 9 -55.73 31.73 -3.51
C GLN A 9 -55.78 30.21 -3.25
N GLN A 10 -56.36 29.77 -2.12
CA GLN A 10 -56.46 28.34 -1.78
C GLN A 10 -57.38 27.56 -2.72
N ALA A 11 -58.36 28.23 -3.33
CA ALA A 11 -59.22 27.61 -4.36
C ALA A 11 -58.48 27.28 -5.68
N ARG A 12 -57.23 27.76 -5.86
CA ARG A 12 -56.38 27.49 -7.03
C ARG A 12 -55.31 26.45 -6.76
N GLU A 13 -55.16 26.03 -5.51
CA GLU A 13 -54.19 25.01 -5.13
C GLU A 13 -54.79 23.64 -5.46
N ASN A 14 -54.08 22.89 -6.29
CA ASN A 14 -54.42 21.50 -6.56
C ASN A 14 -54.16 20.69 -5.27
N PRO A 15 -54.97 19.66 -4.96
CA PRO A 15 -54.68 18.79 -3.82
C PRO A 15 -53.27 18.22 -3.92
N GLU A 16 -52.54 18.16 -2.80
CA GLU A 16 -51.21 17.57 -2.77
C GLU A 16 -51.27 16.12 -3.27
N PRO A 17 -50.37 15.71 -4.20
CA PRO A 17 -50.32 14.33 -4.65
C PRO A 17 -50.01 13.44 -3.45
N SER A 18 -50.89 12.47 -3.16
CA SER A 18 -50.66 11.52 -2.10
C SER A 18 -49.52 10.57 -2.49
N GLU A 19 -48.52 10.44 -1.62
CA GLU A 19 -47.54 9.36 -1.75
C GLU A 19 -48.25 8.04 -1.45
N ALA A 20 -48.36 7.18 -2.47
CA ALA A 20 -48.80 5.82 -2.24
C ALA A 20 -47.73 5.11 -1.40
N PRO A 21 -48.11 4.39 -0.32
CA PRO A 21 -47.14 3.57 0.41
C PRO A 21 -46.64 2.51 -0.57
N ASN A 22 -45.36 2.59 -0.94
CA ASN A 22 -44.69 1.57 -1.75
C ASN A 22 -44.07 0.55 -0.78
N PRO A 23 -44.76 -0.56 -0.46
CA PRO A 23 -44.23 -1.54 0.49
C PRO A 23 -42.94 -2.14 -0.06
N MET A 24 -42.00 -2.48 0.83
CA MET A 24 -40.76 -3.12 0.42
C MET A 24 -41.04 -4.36 -0.44
N PRO A 25 -40.33 -4.54 -1.56
CA PRO A 25 -40.54 -5.70 -2.42
C PRO A 25 -40.35 -7.01 -1.65
N TRP A 26 -41.26 -7.95 -1.82
CA TRP A 26 -41.26 -9.22 -1.08
C TRP A 26 -39.95 -10.01 -1.20
N PHE A 27 -39.25 -9.92 -2.34
CA PHE A 27 -37.97 -10.58 -2.54
C PHE A 27 -36.86 -10.01 -1.67
N VAL A 28 -36.90 -8.70 -1.34
CA VAL A 28 -35.95 -8.07 -0.41
C VAL A 28 -36.20 -8.62 0.99
N LEU A 29 -37.47 -8.71 1.41
CA LEU A 29 -37.84 -9.29 2.71
C LEU A 29 -37.38 -10.75 2.83
N LEU A 30 -37.54 -11.55 1.77
CA LEU A 30 -37.05 -12.93 1.76
C LEU A 30 -35.53 -13.03 1.81
N LEU A 31 -34.81 -12.20 1.06
CA LEU A 31 -33.35 -12.16 1.11
C LEU A 31 -32.85 -11.77 2.51
N THR A 32 -33.44 -10.75 3.11
CA THR A 32 -33.10 -10.33 4.48
C THR A 32 -33.39 -11.46 5.48
N ALA A 33 -34.55 -12.11 5.39
CA ALA A 33 -34.88 -13.24 6.25
C ALA A 33 -33.92 -14.43 6.05
N ALA A 34 -33.50 -14.72 4.82
CA ALA A 34 -32.54 -15.76 4.51
C ALA A 34 -31.15 -15.47 5.10
N LEU A 35 -30.67 -14.23 4.98
CA LEU A 35 -29.37 -13.82 5.55
C LEU A 35 -29.39 -13.85 7.08
N LEU A 36 -30.49 -13.38 7.70
CA LEU A 36 -30.67 -13.47 9.16
C LEU A 36 -30.74 -14.92 9.62
N GLY A 37 -31.51 -15.77 8.94
CA GLY A 37 -31.61 -17.19 9.23
C GLY A 37 -30.27 -17.91 9.09
N PHE A 38 -29.52 -17.62 8.02
CA PHE A 38 -28.17 -18.13 7.83
C PHE A 38 -27.23 -17.68 8.94
N GLY A 39 -27.23 -16.40 9.31
CA GLY A 39 -26.42 -15.86 10.40
C GLY A 39 -26.74 -16.49 11.76
N ILE A 40 -28.02 -16.66 12.08
CA ILE A 40 -28.48 -17.33 13.32
C ILE A 40 -28.02 -18.78 13.33
N VAL A 41 -28.21 -19.51 12.22
CA VAL A 41 -27.78 -20.90 12.09
C VAL A 41 -26.26 -21.02 12.19
N TYR A 42 -25.51 -20.11 11.57
CA TYR A 42 -24.06 -20.06 11.63
C TYR A 42 -23.58 -19.85 13.06
N ILE A 43 -24.10 -18.84 13.78
CA ILE A 43 -23.72 -18.56 15.17
C ILE A 43 -24.12 -19.71 16.09
N ALA A 44 -25.29 -20.30 15.90
CA ALA A 44 -25.75 -21.42 16.74
C ALA A 44 -25.00 -22.74 16.49
N ARG A 45 -24.35 -22.88 15.33
CA ARG A 45 -23.56 -24.08 14.97
C ARG A 45 -22.06 -23.87 14.99
N ALA A 46 -21.60 -22.62 15.02
CA ALA A 46 -20.21 -22.29 15.25
C ALA A 46 -19.88 -22.61 16.71
N SER A 47 -18.96 -23.55 16.91
CA SER A 47 -18.36 -23.82 18.21
C SER A 47 -17.55 -22.60 18.65
N LEU A 48 -17.96 -21.94 19.74
CA LEU A 48 -17.22 -20.86 20.41
C LEU A 48 -16.36 -21.42 21.56
N ASP A 49 -15.77 -22.60 21.36
CA ASP A 49 -15.08 -23.35 22.42
C ASP A 49 -13.62 -22.89 22.64
N GLU A 50 -13.25 -21.72 22.14
CA GLU A 50 -11.94 -21.11 22.39
C GLU A 50 -12.01 -20.09 23.54
N ALA A 51 -11.05 -20.20 24.45
CA ALA A 51 -11.02 -19.45 25.69
C ALA A 51 -11.08 -17.92 25.42
N PRO A 52 -11.90 -17.16 26.15
CA PRO A 52 -12.13 -15.73 25.90
C PRO A 52 -10.90 -14.83 26.12
N GLU A 53 -9.80 -15.37 26.65
CA GLU A 53 -8.47 -14.72 26.65
C GLU A 53 -7.85 -14.60 25.24
N LEU A 54 -8.38 -15.31 24.24
CA LEU A 54 -7.93 -15.33 22.84
C LEU A 54 -8.97 -14.62 21.95
N GLY A 55 -9.12 -13.30 22.08
CA GLY A 55 -9.86 -12.53 21.08
C GLY A 55 -9.21 -12.67 19.69
N ASP A 56 -9.97 -12.56 18.59
CA ASP A 56 -9.51 -12.80 17.20
C ASP A 56 -8.69 -14.10 17.10
N GLY A 57 -9.33 -15.20 16.70
CA GLY A 57 -8.70 -16.54 16.58
C GLY A 57 -7.48 -16.63 15.65
N ARG A 58 -6.96 -15.52 15.12
CA ARG A 58 -5.62 -15.46 14.55
C ARG A 58 -4.58 -15.72 15.63
N THR A 59 -3.81 -16.76 15.38
CA THR A 59 -2.64 -17.10 16.18
C THR A 59 -1.62 -15.96 16.16
N LEU A 60 -0.77 -15.86 17.18
CA LEU A 60 0.42 -15.00 17.13
C LEU A 60 1.30 -15.29 15.90
N ALA A 61 1.23 -16.49 15.32
CA ALA A 61 1.91 -16.82 14.08
C ALA A 61 1.30 -16.11 12.85
N GLU A 62 -0.02 -15.96 12.79
CA GLU A 62 -0.71 -15.20 11.74
C GLU A 62 -0.53 -13.69 11.89
N LEU A 63 -0.44 -13.19 13.12
CA LEU A 63 -0.21 -11.77 13.41
C LEU A 63 1.25 -11.34 13.25
N ARG A 64 2.21 -12.27 13.31
CA ARG A 64 3.64 -11.99 13.16
C ARG A 64 4.09 -11.71 11.73
N GLY A 65 3.19 -11.81 10.75
CA GLY A 65 3.58 -11.83 9.34
C GLY A 65 4.35 -13.12 9.00
N PRO A 66 4.68 -13.36 7.73
CA PRO A 66 5.44 -14.54 7.34
C PRO A 66 6.74 -14.62 8.17
N ALA A 67 6.98 -15.78 8.77
CA ALA A 67 8.21 -16.06 9.49
C ALA A 67 9.42 -15.70 8.61
N VAL A 68 10.49 -15.19 9.24
CA VAL A 68 11.78 -14.98 8.59
C VAL A 68 12.07 -16.20 7.75
N ALA A 69 12.11 -16.00 6.44
CA ALA A 69 12.39 -17.07 5.50
C ALA A 69 13.70 -17.74 5.95
N PRO A 70 13.77 -19.08 6.05
CA PRO A 70 14.99 -19.74 6.47
C PRO A 70 16.15 -19.24 5.61
N ALA A 71 17.34 -19.08 6.17
CA ALA A 71 18.51 -18.66 5.42
C ALA A 71 18.68 -19.58 4.19
N GLY A 72 18.34 -19.07 3.00
CA GLY A 72 18.30 -19.83 1.74
C GLY A 72 16.94 -19.98 1.07
N ALA A 73 15.82 -19.61 1.70
CA ALA A 73 14.54 -19.46 1.00
C ALA A 73 14.56 -18.16 0.19
N ALA A 74 14.37 -18.28 -1.12
CA ALA A 74 14.36 -17.14 -2.03
C ALA A 74 13.19 -16.20 -1.67
N ILE A 75 13.50 -15.03 -1.14
CA ILE A 75 12.51 -13.96 -0.98
C ILE A 75 12.18 -13.45 -2.38
N ASP A 76 10.88 -13.42 -2.71
CA ASP A 76 10.42 -12.92 -3.99
C ASP A 76 10.49 -11.38 -4.04
N GLY A 77 11.59 -10.87 -4.61
CA GLY A 77 11.78 -9.44 -4.80
C GLY A 77 10.70 -8.77 -5.65
N ALA A 78 10.04 -9.51 -6.56
CA ALA A 78 8.94 -8.97 -7.36
C ALA A 78 7.68 -8.75 -6.49
N ALA A 79 7.40 -9.66 -5.57
CA ALA A 79 6.31 -9.52 -4.61
C ALA A 79 6.54 -8.33 -3.66
N VAL A 80 7.77 -8.17 -3.16
CA VAL A 80 8.15 -7.01 -2.33
C VAL A 80 8.00 -5.71 -3.12
N TYR A 81 8.45 -5.68 -4.38
CA TYR A 81 8.30 -4.53 -5.27
C TYR A 81 6.82 -4.14 -5.47
N ALA A 82 5.98 -5.12 -5.78
CA ALA A 82 4.54 -4.92 -5.99
C ALA A 82 3.86 -4.36 -4.73
N ALA A 83 4.24 -4.85 -3.54
CA ALA A 83 3.62 -4.45 -2.28
C ALA A 83 4.09 -3.07 -1.77
N ARG A 84 5.35 -2.68 -2.03
CA ARG A 84 5.98 -1.53 -1.36
C ARG A 84 6.40 -0.40 -2.30
N CYS A 85 6.74 -0.71 -3.55
CA CYS A 85 7.42 0.24 -4.45
C CYS A 85 6.54 0.64 -5.64
N ALA A 86 5.75 -0.30 -6.17
CA ALA A 86 5.00 -0.14 -7.41
C ALA A 86 3.93 0.96 -7.34
N ALA A 87 3.42 1.30 -6.15
CA ALA A 87 2.45 2.38 -5.98
C ALA A 87 2.98 3.74 -6.49
N CYS A 88 4.27 4.00 -6.31
CA CYS A 88 4.91 5.25 -6.76
C CYS A 88 5.71 5.02 -8.05
N HIS A 89 6.56 3.98 -8.09
CA HIS A 89 7.45 3.73 -9.23
C HIS A 89 6.77 3.00 -10.40
N GLN A 90 5.48 2.67 -10.28
CA GLN A 90 4.67 1.92 -11.24
C GLN A 90 5.11 0.47 -11.42
N ALA A 91 4.22 -0.39 -11.90
CA ALA A 91 4.54 -1.81 -12.12
C ALA A 91 5.70 -2.01 -13.12
N GLY A 92 5.81 -1.12 -14.12
CA GLY A 92 6.88 -1.13 -15.11
C GLY A 92 8.15 -0.37 -14.74
N GLY A 93 8.28 0.12 -13.49
CA GLY A 93 9.42 0.94 -13.07
C GLY A 93 9.53 2.27 -13.83
N THR A 94 8.47 2.72 -14.51
CA THR A 94 8.48 3.93 -15.33
C THR A 94 8.33 5.21 -14.50
N GLY A 95 7.96 5.10 -13.23
CA GLY A 95 7.62 6.24 -12.39
C GLY A 95 6.45 7.05 -12.98
N LEU A 96 6.35 8.30 -12.53
CA LEU A 96 5.40 9.29 -13.01
C LEU A 96 6.17 10.61 -13.24
N PRO A 97 6.33 11.07 -14.49
CA PRO A 97 7.07 12.30 -14.79
C PRO A 97 6.59 13.49 -13.95
N GLY A 98 7.54 14.20 -13.34
CA GLY A 98 7.26 15.34 -12.46
C GLY A 98 6.90 15.00 -11.02
N ALA A 99 6.66 13.72 -10.68
CA ALA A 99 6.31 13.29 -9.32
C ALA A 99 7.22 12.17 -8.79
N PHE A 100 7.34 11.06 -9.51
CA PHE A 100 8.11 9.88 -9.09
C PHE A 100 9.13 9.50 -10.16
N PRO A 101 10.43 9.37 -9.82
CA PRO A 101 11.45 9.04 -10.79
C PRO A 101 11.28 7.62 -11.33
N PRO A 102 11.65 7.38 -12.61
CA PRO A 102 11.72 6.03 -13.16
C PRO A 102 12.86 5.25 -12.49
N LEU A 103 12.65 3.94 -12.31
CA LEU A 103 13.67 2.95 -11.98
C LEU A 103 14.19 2.24 -13.25
N ALA A 104 13.40 2.22 -14.32
CA ALA A 104 13.73 1.62 -15.60
C ALA A 104 14.81 2.42 -16.34
N GLY A 105 16.01 1.82 -16.45
CA GLY A 105 17.18 2.44 -17.08
C GLY A 105 17.68 3.67 -16.33
N ALA A 106 17.46 3.74 -15.02
CA ALA A 106 17.94 4.83 -14.18
C ALA A 106 19.40 4.58 -13.76
N GLU A 107 20.24 5.60 -13.91
CA GLU A 107 21.65 5.60 -13.56
C GLU A 107 21.90 5.23 -12.10
N TRP A 108 21.01 5.68 -11.20
CA TRP A 108 21.04 5.36 -9.77
C TRP A 108 20.79 3.87 -9.48
N VAL A 109 20.00 3.20 -10.31
CA VAL A 109 19.73 1.78 -10.14
C VAL A 109 20.94 0.95 -10.57
N THR A 110 21.61 1.34 -11.66
CA THR A 110 22.76 0.60 -12.19
C THR A 110 24.10 0.97 -11.56
N GLY A 111 24.17 2.09 -10.83
CA GLY A 111 25.36 2.57 -10.14
C GLY A 111 25.73 1.74 -8.89
N LYS A 112 26.35 2.43 -7.92
CA LYS A 112 26.82 1.84 -6.66
C LYS A 112 25.67 1.22 -5.87
N ALA A 113 25.85 -0.03 -5.43
CA ALA A 113 24.83 -0.77 -4.70
C ALA A 113 24.51 -0.09 -3.36
N GLU A 114 25.54 0.40 -2.68
CA GLU A 114 25.49 1.02 -1.37
C GLU A 114 24.64 2.29 -1.39
N THR A 115 24.71 3.07 -2.46
CA THR A 115 23.86 4.26 -2.66
C THR A 115 22.39 3.87 -2.72
N LEU A 116 22.05 2.87 -3.54
CA LEU A 116 20.67 2.41 -3.70
C LEU A 116 20.12 1.80 -2.39
N VAL A 117 20.95 1.02 -1.69
CA VAL A 117 20.63 0.46 -0.38
C VAL A 117 20.37 1.57 0.64
N SER A 118 21.26 2.57 0.69
CA SER A 118 21.14 3.69 1.63
C SER A 118 19.85 4.49 1.40
N VAL A 119 19.47 4.72 0.13
CA VAL A 119 18.20 5.39 -0.21
C VAL A 119 17.00 4.60 0.27
N VAL A 120 16.98 3.27 0.13
CA VAL A 120 15.86 2.45 0.65
C VAL A 120 15.84 2.43 2.17
N LEU A 121 17.01 2.34 2.82
CA LEU A 121 17.10 2.29 4.28
C LEU A 121 16.59 3.59 4.92
N HIS A 122 17.01 4.75 4.40
CA HIS A 122 16.84 6.05 5.05
C HIS A 122 15.87 7.00 4.34
N GLY A 123 15.44 6.65 3.13
CA GLY A 123 14.63 7.53 2.29
C GLY A 123 15.47 8.65 1.66
N ILE A 124 14.81 9.44 0.82
CA ILE A 124 15.41 10.59 0.12
C ILE A 124 14.39 11.71 0.03
N ALA A 125 14.82 12.96 0.17
CA ALA A 125 14.02 14.15 0.01
C ALA A 125 14.80 15.25 -0.72
N GLY A 126 14.09 16.06 -1.50
CA GLY A 126 14.66 17.21 -2.22
C GLY A 126 14.97 16.91 -3.69
N PRO A 127 15.75 17.79 -4.36
CA PRO A 127 16.01 17.70 -5.78
C PRO A 127 16.92 16.50 -6.10
N LEU A 128 16.43 15.59 -6.94
CA LEU A 128 17.15 14.43 -7.46
C LEU A 128 17.01 14.39 -8.98
N THR A 129 18.13 14.28 -9.69
CA THR A 129 18.14 14.19 -11.14
C THR A 129 18.20 12.73 -11.58
N VAL A 130 17.21 12.29 -12.36
CA VAL A 130 17.15 10.93 -12.90
C VAL A 130 16.89 11.01 -14.40
N LYS A 131 17.80 10.47 -15.20
CA LYS A 131 17.77 10.50 -16.67
C LYS A 131 17.59 11.91 -17.22
N GLY A 132 18.29 12.88 -16.61
CA GLY A 132 18.26 14.29 -17.00
C GLY A 132 16.98 15.06 -16.62
N THR A 133 16.04 14.45 -15.90
CA THR A 133 14.86 15.14 -15.36
C THR A 133 15.02 15.30 -13.85
N THR A 134 14.81 16.53 -13.34
CA THR A 134 14.86 16.80 -11.90
C THR A 134 13.50 16.52 -11.26
N TYR A 135 13.52 15.73 -10.19
CA TYR A 135 12.38 15.42 -9.33
C TYR A 135 12.59 16.09 -7.99
N ASN A 136 11.56 16.74 -7.44
CA ASN A 136 11.63 17.34 -6.12
C ASN A 136 10.50 16.76 -5.26
N GLY A 137 10.79 15.64 -4.61
CA GLY A 137 9.83 14.88 -3.83
C GLY A 137 10.47 14.28 -2.59
N ALA A 138 9.72 13.41 -1.91
CA ALA A 138 10.21 12.65 -0.78
C ALA A 138 9.81 11.16 -0.91
N MET A 139 10.79 10.28 -0.77
CA MET A 139 10.61 8.84 -0.61
C MET A 139 10.84 8.48 0.86
N PRO A 140 9.90 7.80 1.53
CA PRO A 140 10.04 7.43 2.93
C PRO A 140 11.14 6.37 3.13
N ALA A 141 11.65 6.30 4.37
CA ALA A 141 12.57 5.27 4.80
C ALA A 141 11.85 3.92 4.95
N PHE A 142 12.44 2.84 4.42
CA PHE A 142 11.95 1.48 4.58
C PHE A 142 12.81 0.63 5.51
N GLY A 143 13.92 1.16 6.02
CA GLY A 143 14.86 0.40 6.85
C GLY A 143 14.23 -0.19 8.13
N ALA A 144 13.25 0.48 8.73
CA ALA A 144 12.54 -0.04 9.90
C ALA A 144 11.43 -1.06 9.55
N GLN A 145 11.00 -1.10 8.28
CA GLN A 145 9.87 -1.90 7.82
C GLN A 145 10.29 -3.17 7.09
N LEU A 146 11.46 -3.17 6.46
CA LEU A 146 12.00 -4.28 5.67
C LEU A 146 13.31 -4.79 6.27
N GLN A 147 13.42 -6.11 6.31
CA GLN A 147 14.63 -6.83 6.69
C GLN A 147 15.67 -6.79 5.57
N ASP A 148 16.93 -7.06 5.91
CA ASP A 148 18.05 -6.98 4.95
C ASP A 148 17.87 -7.89 3.75
N ALA A 149 17.33 -9.09 3.97
CA ALA A 149 17.05 -10.05 2.91
C ALA A 149 15.92 -9.56 1.97
N GLU A 150 14.91 -8.86 2.49
CA GLU A 150 13.82 -8.29 1.68
C GLU A 150 14.30 -7.12 0.83
N ILE A 151 15.11 -6.24 1.42
CA ILE A 151 15.76 -5.12 0.71
C ILE A 151 16.69 -5.66 -0.37
N ALA A 152 17.53 -6.66 -0.05
CA ALA A 152 18.42 -7.29 -1.04
C ALA A 152 17.63 -7.91 -2.21
N ALA A 153 16.53 -8.61 -1.92
CA ALA A 153 15.68 -9.23 -2.93
C ALA A 153 15.01 -8.20 -3.84
N VAL A 154 14.38 -7.15 -3.29
CA VAL A 154 13.70 -6.12 -4.08
C VAL A 154 14.69 -5.30 -4.92
N LEU A 155 15.85 -4.96 -4.37
CA LEU A 155 16.86 -4.21 -5.11
C LEU A 155 17.50 -5.06 -6.22
N THR A 156 17.72 -6.35 -5.98
CA THR A 156 18.16 -7.30 -7.01
C THR A 156 17.13 -7.40 -8.13
N HIS A 157 15.83 -7.50 -7.79
CA HIS A 157 14.77 -7.47 -8.78
C HIS A 157 14.83 -6.20 -9.64
N ILE A 158 14.82 -5.02 -9.01
CA ILE A 158 14.90 -3.72 -9.68
C ILE A 158 16.13 -3.63 -10.61
N ARG A 159 17.29 -4.12 -10.17
CA ARG A 159 18.56 -4.10 -10.93
C ARG A 159 18.61 -5.05 -12.11
N GLY A 160 17.72 -6.05 -12.15
CA GLY A 160 17.58 -7.01 -13.26
C GLY A 160 16.34 -6.79 -14.13
N GLN A 161 15.45 -5.85 -13.81
CA GLN A 161 14.23 -5.59 -14.56
C GLN A 161 14.35 -4.38 -15.49
N TRP A 162 13.41 -4.28 -16.45
CA TRP A 162 13.20 -3.11 -17.32
C TRP A 162 14.45 -2.65 -18.09
N GLY A 163 15.29 -3.60 -18.49
CA GLY A 163 16.52 -3.34 -19.23
C GLY A 163 17.70 -2.95 -18.34
N ASN A 164 17.55 -2.90 -17.02
CA ASN A 164 18.65 -2.74 -16.10
C ASN A 164 19.57 -3.97 -16.16
N ARG A 165 20.88 -3.72 -16.17
CA ARG A 165 21.93 -4.76 -16.22
C ARG A 165 22.98 -4.45 -15.17
N ALA A 166 22.65 -4.72 -13.91
CA ALA A 166 23.57 -4.50 -12.81
C ALA A 166 23.65 -5.75 -11.92
N ALA A 167 24.78 -5.88 -11.20
CA ALA A 167 25.00 -7.02 -10.31
C ALA A 167 23.92 -7.10 -9.22
N PRO A 168 23.50 -8.32 -8.82
CA PRO A 168 22.56 -8.49 -7.71
C PRO A 168 23.16 -7.94 -6.40
N ILE A 169 22.29 -7.60 -5.46
CA ILE A 169 22.65 -7.14 -4.12
C ILE A 169 22.29 -8.25 -3.14
N ASP A 170 23.24 -8.64 -2.30
CA ASP A 170 23.03 -9.67 -1.28
C ASP A 170 22.68 -9.07 0.09
N ALA A 171 22.12 -9.89 0.97
CA ALA A 171 21.73 -9.47 2.31
C ALA A 171 22.91 -8.99 3.17
N PRO A 172 24.11 -9.60 3.12
CA PRO A 172 25.28 -9.09 3.83
C PRO A 172 25.68 -7.67 3.42
N THR A 173 25.60 -7.31 2.14
CA THR A 173 25.84 -5.94 1.69
C THR A 173 24.84 -4.97 2.33
N VAL A 174 23.56 -5.35 2.39
CA VAL A 174 22.54 -4.51 3.04
C VAL A 174 22.80 -4.34 4.54
N ALA A 175 23.14 -5.42 5.22
CA ALA A 175 23.46 -5.39 6.65
C ALA A 175 24.67 -4.49 6.94
N ALA A 176 25.72 -4.57 6.12
CA ALA A 176 26.90 -3.72 6.25
C ALA A 176 26.56 -2.23 6.08
N VAL A 177 25.80 -1.88 5.04
CA VAL A 177 25.36 -0.49 4.83
C VAL A 177 24.47 -0.02 5.98
N ARG A 178 23.57 -0.86 6.48
CA ARG A 178 22.71 -0.54 7.62
C ARG A 178 23.51 -0.23 8.88
N GLU A 179 24.55 -1.01 9.15
CA GLU A 179 25.46 -0.78 10.28
C GLU A 179 26.25 0.51 10.09
N GLU A 180 26.85 0.71 8.92
CA GLU A 180 27.62 1.92 8.58
C GLU A 180 26.78 3.20 8.72
N THR A 181 25.50 3.12 8.38
CA THR A 181 24.58 4.27 8.37
C THR A 181 23.62 4.29 9.56
N ALA A 182 23.83 3.48 10.59
CA ALA A 182 22.93 3.34 11.74
C ALA A 182 22.73 4.66 12.52
N GLY A 183 23.71 5.58 12.48
CA GLY A 183 23.61 6.89 13.12
C GLY A 183 22.74 7.91 12.36
N ARG A 184 22.28 7.58 11.15
CA ARG A 184 21.51 8.49 10.30
C ARG A 184 20.03 8.46 10.68
N THR A 185 19.47 9.64 10.92
CA THR A 185 18.05 9.82 11.28
C THR A 185 17.27 10.65 10.27
N GLU A 186 17.96 11.34 9.36
CA GLU A 186 17.36 12.19 8.32
C GLU A 186 17.46 11.54 6.93
N PRO A 187 16.45 11.72 6.05
CA PRO A 187 16.54 11.29 4.65
C PRO A 187 17.72 11.92 3.90
N PHE A 188 18.15 11.30 2.81
CA PHE A 188 19.17 11.90 1.91
C PHE A 188 18.64 13.17 1.25
N LYS A 189 19.47 14.20 1.11
CA LYS A 189 19.08 15.50 0.52
C LYS A 189 19.26 15.55 -1.02
N GLY A 190 18.80 14.51 -1.71
CA GLY A 190 18.86 14.44 -3.17
C GLY A 190 20.29 14.46 -3.73
N ASP A 191 20.48 15.12 -4.86
CA ASP A 191 21.77 15.26 -5.58
C ASP A 191 22.87 15.93 -4.72
N ALA A 192 22.50 16.66 -3.66
CA ALA A 192 23.46 17.36 -2.80
C ALA A 192 24.26 16.40 -1.90
N GLU A 193 23.69 15.24 -1.56
CA GLU A 193 24.32 14.25 -0.68
C GLU A 193 24.59 12.93 -1.39
N LEU A 194 23.74 12.56 -2.35
CA LEU A 194 24.03 11.45 -3.24
C LEU A 194 24.88 12.01 -4.38
N ALA A 195 26.19 11.78 -4.34
CA ALA A 195 27.02 12.07 -5.51
C ALA A 195 26.44 11.31 -6.71
N ALA A 196 26.09 12.04 -7.78
CA ALA A 196 25.63 11.44 -9.03
C ALA A 196 26.61 10.33 -9.45
N PRO A 197 26.12 9.13 -9.83
CA PRO A 197 27.01 8.11 -10.35
C PRO A 197 27.74 8.68 -11.57
N GLU A 198 29.09 8.60 -11.57
CA GLU A 198 29.94 8.98 -12.70
C GLU A 198 29.64 8.15 -13.96
#